data_AF-A0A7R9AJ28-F1
#
_entry.id   AF-A0A7R9AJ28-F1
#
_cell.length_a   1.000
_cell.length_b   1.000
_cell.length_c   1.000
_cell.angle_alpha   90.00
_cell.angle_beta   90.00
_cell.angle_gamma   90.00
#
_symmetry.space_group_name_H-M   'P 1'
#
loop_
_entity.id
_entity.type
_entity.pdbx_description
1 polymer ?
#
loop_
_entity_poly.entity_id
_entity_poly.type
_entity_poly.pdbx_seq_one_letter_code
_entity_poly.pdbx_strand_id
1 'polypeptide(L)'
;MKLHQPVSGNHPENPNRIQRIYDKLKEDGLVGKCRRLKSRKGKQEEVALLHERSLLDLMASLSDQTKDDLDNMSSSYNSIYFCPQTNESALHAVGSLLQVGR
;
A
#
# COMPACT_ATOMS: atom_id res chain seq x y z
N MET A 1 4.63 2.03 1.72
CA MET A 1 4.75 0.57 1.48
C MET A 1 5.62 -0.16 2.51
N LYS A 2 6.86 0.28 2.83
CA LYS A 2 7.69 -0.41 3.86
C LYS A 2 7.06 -0.50 5.26
N LEU A 3 6.19 0.44 5.57
CA LEU A 3 5.51 0.55 6.86
C LEU A 3 4.17 -0.20 6.91
N HIS A 4 3.74 -0.84 5.81
CA HIS A 4 2.52 -1.64 5.78
C HIS A 4 2.77 -3.02 6.36
N GLN A 5 2.68 -3.15 7.68
CA GLN A 5 3.01 -4.39 8.39
C GLN A 5 1.76 -5.02 9.00
N PRO A 6 1.65 -6.37 9.00
CA PRO A 6 0.58 -7.05 9.72
C PRO A 6 0.68 -6.75 11.21
N VAL A 7 -0.48 -6.61 11.86
CA VAL A 7 -0.57 -6.30 13.29
C VAL A 7 -0.02 -7.44 14.15
N SER A 8 -0.21 -8.69 13.70
CA SER A 8 0.33 -9.88 14.35
C SER A 8 0.71 -10.96 13.34
N GLY A 9 1.62 -11.84 13.75
CA GLY A 9 1.97 -13.07 13.01
C GLY A 9 2.84 -12.89 11.77
N ASN A 10 2.99 -13.99 11.03
CA ASN A 10 3.83 -14.10 9.84
C ASN A 10 2.93 -14.09 8.59
N HIS A 11 2.32 -12.94 8.30
CA HIS A 11 1.42 -12.81 7.16
C HIS A 11 2.20 -12.92 5.82
N PRO A 12 1.70 -13.69 4.83
CA PRO A 12 2.40 -13.87 3.56
C PRO A 12 2.58 -12.55 2.79
N GLU A 13 1.60 -11.63 2.88
CA GLU A 13 1.73 -10.25 2.42
C GLU A 13 2.43 -9.42 3.52
N ASN A 14 3.64 -8.95 3.26
CA ASN A 14 4.41 -8.12 4.18
C ASN A 14 5.47 -7.29 3.41
N PRO A 15 6.07 -6.25 4.03
CA PRO A 15 6.99 -5.34 3.36
C PRO A 15 8.23 -5.99 2.74
N ASN A 16 8.66 -7.14 3.25
CA ASN A 16 9.86 -7.82 2.75
C ASN A 16 9.67 -8.28 1.31
N ARG A 17 8.43 -8.51 0.86
CA ARG A 17 8.15 -8.89 -0.54
C ARG A 17 8.73 -7.89 -1.53
N ILE A 18 8.41 -6.61 -1.36
CA ILE A 18 8.88 -5.54 -2.27
C ILE A 18 10.37 -5.26 -2.03
N GLN A 19 10.83 -5.32 -0.78
CA GLN A 19 12.24 -5.10 -0.46
C GLN A 19 13.13 -6.15 -1.13
N ARG A 20 12.81 -7.44 -1.01
CA ARG A 20 13.58 -8.53 -1.64
C ARG A 20 13.61 -8.44 -3.16
N ILE A 21 12.49 -8.08 -3.79
CA ILE A 21 12.44 -7.85 -5.24
C ILE A 21 13.38 -6.71 -5.62
N TYR A 22 13.32 -5.57 -4.91
CA TYR A 22 14.19 -4.44 -5.20
C TYR A 22 15.67 -4.76 -5.00
N ASP A 23 16.02 -5.47 -3.92
CA ASP A 23 17.40 -5.87 -3.64
C ASP A 23 17.92 -6.81 -4.72
N LYS A 24 17.13 -7.80 -5.14
CA LYS A 24 17.50 -8.70 -6.23
C LYS A 24 17.73 -7.95 -7.55
N LEU A 25 16.82 -7.03 -7.92
CA LEU A 25 16.98 -6.19 -9.11
C LEU A 25 18.24 -5.30 -9.02
N LYS A 26 18.61 -4.87 -7.81
CA LYS A 26 19.81 -4.07 -7.57
C LYS A 26 21.07 -4.92 -7.69
N GLU A 27 21.10 -6.10 -7.10
CA GLU A 27 22.19 -7.09 -7.21
C GLU A 27 22.47 -7.46 -8.66
N ASP A 28 21.42 -7.64 -9.46
CA ASP A 28 21.52 -7.97 -10.89
C ASP A 28 21.87 -6.75 -11.77
N GLY A 29 22.11 -5.58 -11.16
CA GLY A 29 22.46 -4.34 -11.87
C GLY A 29 21.32 -3.76 -12.74
N LEU A 30 20.10 -4.27 -12.60
CA LEU A 30 18.95 -3.85 -13.40
C LEU A 30 18.41 -2.49 -12.97
N VAL A 31 18.46 -2.17 -11.67
CA VAL A 31 18.01 -0.86 -11.15
C VAL A 31 18.75 0.30 -11.82
N GLY A 32 20.05 0.16 -12.08
CA GLY A 32 20.86 1.20 -12.74
C GLY A 32 20.53 1.41 -14.22
N LYS A 33 19.85 0.45 -14.85
CA LYS A 33 19.40 0.54 -16.25
C LYS A 33 18.02 1.19 -16.39
N CYS A 34 17.29 1.33 -15.28
CA CYS A 34 15.95 1.90 -15.28
C CYS A 34 15.96 3.41 -15.05
N ARG A 35 15.10 4.14 -15.78
CA ARG A 35 14.79 5.53 -15.44
C ARG A 35 14.03 5.58 -14.12
N ARG A 36 14.61 6.23 -13.11
CA ARG A 36 13.97 6.41 -11.80
C ARG A 36 12.85 7.44 -11.90
N LEU A 37 11.61 6.99 -11.72
CA LEU A 37 10.46 7.88 -11.59
C LEU A 37 10.21 8.21 -10.11
N LYS A 38 9.82 9.45 -9.83
CA LYS A 38 9.46 9.88 -8.48
C LYS A 38 8.05 9.37 -8.16
N SER A 39 7.91 8.65 -7.05
CA SER A 39 6.59 8.26 -6.54
C SER A 39 5.79 9.48 -6.08
N ARG A 40 4.47 9.39 -6.18
CA ARG A 40 3.51 10.33 -5.61
C ARG A 40 2.34 9.55 -5.02
N LYS A 41 1.52 10.22 -4.21
CA LYS A 41 0.22 9.70 -3.83
C LYS A 41 -0.76 9.84 -5.01
N GLY A 42 -1.65 8.87 -5.16
CA GLY A 42 -2.87 9.03 -5.93
C GLY A 42 -3.73 10.10 -5.27
N LYS A 43 -4.38 10.93 -6.09
CA LYS A 43 -5.34 11.91 -5.59
C LYS A 43 -6.69 11.24 -5.32
N GLN A 44 -7.50 11.83 -4.45
CA GLN A 44 -8.82 11.28 -4.16
C GLN A 44 -9.68 11.22 -5.42
N GLU A 45 -9.60 12.21 -6.31
CA GLU A 45 -10.38 12.20 -7.56
C GLU A 45 -9.93 11.09 -8.51
N GLU A 46 -8.64 10.74 -8.50
CA GLU A 46 -8.10 9.62 -9.31
C GLU A 46 -8.60 8.27 -8.80
N VAL A 47 -8.67 8.09 -7.48
CA VAL A 47 -9.17 6.86 -6.85
C VAL A 47 -10.69 6.75 -6.99
N ALA A 48 -11.41 7.88 -6.87
CA ALA A 48 -12.86 7.94 -6.99
C ALA A 48 -13.40 7.63 -8.40
N LEU A 49 -12.53 7.51 -9.41
CA LEU A 49 -12.92 7.03 -10.74
C LEU A 49 -13.42 5.57 -10.72
N LEU A 50 -12.97 4.77 -9.75
CA LEU A 50 -13.26 3.33 -9.68
C LEU A 50 -13.85 2.89 -8.32
N HIS A 51 -13.84 3.76 -7.32
CA HIS A 51 -14.22 3.43 -5.95
C HIS A 51 -15.21 4.45 -5.38
N GLU A 52 -16.18 3.96 -4.62
CA GLU A 52 -17.15 4.78 -3.92
C GLU A 52 -16.50 5.59 -2.79
N ARG A 53 -17.07 6.78 -2.51
CA ARG A 53 -16.59 7.67 -1.46
C ARG A 53 -16.52 7.01 -0.08
N SER A 54 -17.47 6.14 0.22
CA SER A 54 -17.52 5.34 1.45
C SER A 54 -16.23 4.55 1.70
N LEU A 55 -15.66 3.93 0.65
CA LEU A 55 -14.39 3.22 0.75
C LEU A 55 -13.21 4.17 0.98
N LEU A 56 -13.19 5.32 0.31
CA LEU A 56 -12.12 6.30 0.54
C LEU A 56 -12.12 6.81 1.97
N ASP A 57 -13.30 7.08 2.53
CA ASP A 57 -13.44 7.58 3.90
C ASP A 57 -13.06 6.49 4.92
N LEU A 58 -13.47 5.23 4.69
CA LEU A 58 -13.03 4.07 5.48
C LEU A 58 -11.51 3.94 5.49
N MET A 59 -10.87 4.00 4.31
CA MET A 59 -9.41 3.89 4.22
C MET A 59 -8.74 5.06 4.93
N ALA A 60 -9.27 6.27 4.80
CA ALA A 60 -8.74 7.45 5.48
C ALA A 60 -8.81 7.34 7.00
N SER A 61 -9.85 6.72 7.56
CA SER A 61 -10.01 6.60 9.01
C SER A 61 -9.08 5.57 9.67
N LEU A 62 -8.44 4.68 8.89
CA LEU A 62 -7.60 3.59 9.43
C LEU A 62 -6.38 4.10 10.23
N SER A 63 -5.86 5.29 9.92
CA SER A 63 -4.70 5.84 10.65
C SER A 63 -5.00 6.18 12.11
N ASP A 64 -6.26 6.40 12.43
CA ASP A 64 -6.72 6.87 13.73
C ASP A 64 -7.23 5.71 14.61
N GLN A 65 -7.27 4.49 14.07
CA GLN A 65 -7.76 3.29 14.76
C GLN A 65 -6.67 2.62 15.59
N THR A 66 -7.08 1.94 16.67
CA THR A 66 -6.18 1.08 17.43
C THR A 66 -5.89 -0.22 16.67
N LYS A 67 -4.87 -0.97 17.12
CA LYS A 67 -4.55 -2.28 16.52
C LYS A 67 -5.70 -3.26 16.60
N ASP A 68 -6.36 -3.34 17.75
CA ASP A 68 -7.49 -4.25 17.97
C ASP A 68 -8.69 -3.84 17.10
N ASP A 69 -8.94 -2.54 16.95
CA ASP A 69 -9.99 -2.03 16.06
C ASP A 69 -9.70 -2.39 14.60
N LEU A 70 -8.46 -2.23 14.15
CA LEU A 70 -8.05 -2.59 12.78
C LEU A 70 -8.19 -4.09 12.52
N ASP A 71 -7.82 -4.94 13.47
CA ASP A 71 -7.99 -6.39 13.37
C ASP A 71 -9.48 -6.74 13.31
N ASN A 72 -10.32 -6.16 14.18
CA ASN A 72 -11.77 -6.33 14.15
C ASN A 72 -12.39 -5.87 12.83
N MET A 73 -12.01 -4.69 12.33
CA MET A 73 -12.46 -4.17 11.04
C MET A 73 -12.06 -5.10 9.89
N SER A 74 -10.82 -5.61 9.92
CA SER A 74 -10.32 -6.51 8.88
C SER A 74 -11.05 -7.85 8.82
N SER A 75 -11.57 -8.33 9.97
CA SER A 75 -12.34 -9.59 10.05
C SER A 75 -13.64 -9.59 9.24
N SER A 76 -14.16 -8.39 8.91
CA SER A 76 -15.34 -8.23 8.04
C SER A 76 -15.02 -8.47 6.57
N TYR A 77 -13.75 -8.66 6.20
CA TYR A 77 -13.28 -8.85 4.84
C TYR A 77 -12.56 -10.19 4.68
N ASN A 78 -12.65 -10.77 3.49
CA ASN A 78 -11.96 -12.02 3.20
C ASN A 78 -10.47 -11.79 2.91
N SER A 79 -9.60 -12.34 3.77
CA SER A 79 -8.14 -12.39 3.55
C SER A 79 -7.48 -11.01 3.39
N ILE A 80 -7.95 -10.03 4.16
CA ILE A 80 -7.40 -8.68 4.24
C ILE A 80 -6.94 -8.43 5.67
N TYR A 81 -5.84 -7.71 5.83
CA TYR A 81 -5.47 -7.09 7.10
C TYR A 81 -5.34 -5.57 6.90
N PHE A 82 -5.54 -4.82 7.97
CA PHE A 82 -5.30 -3.38 7.99
C PHE A 82 -4.16 -3.04 8.94
N CYS A 83 -3.45 -1.95 8.63
CA CYS A 83 -2.56 -1.28 9.55
C CYS A 83 -2.74 0.25 9.38
N PRO A 84 -2.25 1.09 10.32
CA PRO A 84 -2.43 2.53 10.22
C PRO A 84 -1.86 3.15 8.92
N GLN A 85 -0.88 2.48 8.29
CA GLN A 85 -0.23 2.92 7.05
C GLN A 85 -0.82 2.28 5.78
N THR A 86 -1.92 1.54 5.87
CA THR A 86 -2.59 0.91 4.72
C THR A 86 -3.00 1.96 3.69
N ASN A 87 -3.73 2.99 4.10
CA ASN A 87 -4.20 4.03 3.18
C ASN A 87 -3.06 4.76 2.50
N GLU A 88 -2.09 5.23 3.27
CA GLU A 88 -0.87 5.86 2.76
C GLU A 88 -0.13 4.98 1.76
N SER A 89 0.00 3.69 2.05
CA SER A 89 0.65 2.74 1.14
C SER A 89 -0.16 2.48 -0.13
N ALA A 90 -1.49 2.38 -0.02
CA ALA A 90 -2.41 2.22 -1.14
C ALA A 90 -2.37 3.44 -2.08
N LEU A 91 -2.44 4.66 -1.53
CA LEU A 91 -2.33 5.90 -2.30
C LEU A 91 -0.98 5.98 -3.02
N HIS A 92 0.12 5.61 -2.37
CA HIS A 92 1.43 5.55 -3.04
C HIS A 92 1.49 4.48 -4.13
N ALA A 93 0.83 3.33 -3.97
CA ALA A 93 0.76 2.30 -5.00
C ALA A 93 0.01 2.82 -6.24
N VAL A 94 -1.17 3.41 -6.05
CA VAL A 94 -1.96 4.05 -7.13
C VAL A 94 -1.15 5.13 -7.83
N GLY A 95 -0.61 6.09 -7.07
CA GLY A 95 0.12 7.22 -7.67
C GLY A 95 1.40 6.80 -8.37
N SER A 96 2.07 5.74 -7.91
CA SER A 96 3.25 5.18 -8.58
C SER A 96 2.89 4.50 -9.90
N LEU A 97 1.78 3.76 -9.96
CA LEU A 97 1.28 3.17 -11.21
C LEU A 97 0.93 4.26 -12.23
N LEU A 98 0.22 5.31 -11.81
CA LEU A 98 -0.15 6.44 -12.66
C LEU A 98 1.05 7.26 -13.14
N GLN A 99 2.23 7.11 -12.52
CA GLN A 99 3.46 7.76 -12.96
C GLN A 99 4.14 6.98 -14.10
N VAL A 100 3.89 5.68 -14.23
CA VAL A 100 4.43 4.82 -15.29
C VAL A 100 3.59 4.92 -16.56
N GLY A 101 2.27 5.03 -16.44
CA GLY A 101 1.33 5.11 -17.57
C GLY A 101 1.22 6.48 -18.24
N ARG A 102 2.16 7.39 -17.98
CA ARG A 102 2.22 8.75 -18.55
C ARG A 102 3.51 8.95 -19.34
#